data_AF-A0A529Q8D6-F1
#
_entry.id   AF-A0A529Q8D6-F1
#
_cell.length_a   1.000
_cell.length_b   1.000
_cell.length_c   1.000
_cell.angle_alpha   90.00
_cell.angle_beta   90.00
_cell.angle_gamma   90.00
#
_symmetry.space_group_name_H-M   'P 1'
#
loop_
_entity.id
_entity.type
_entity.pdbx_description
1 polymer ?
#
loop_
_entity_poly.entity_id
_entity_poly.type
_entity_poly.pdbx_seq_one_letter_code
_entity_poly.pdbx_strand_id
1 'polypeptide(L)' 'INVLDETFHLHLRTDHIHEVWAMRKPTKDGHVTSLEAYDANGSMIIQFFGKRHEGEGEREDWRFLAENLPRIPSPTAA' A
#
# COMPACT_ATOMS: atom_id res chain seq x y z
N ILE A 1 -4.63 -11.44 8.49
CA ILE A 1 -4.22 -12.17 7.27
C ILE A 1 -2.81 -12.69 7.45
N ASN A 2 -2.48 -13.84 6.85
CA ASN A 2 -1.13 -14.40 6.89
C ASN A 2 -0.61 -14.66 5.47
N VAL A 3 0.70 -14.48 5.26
CA VAL A 3 1.46 -15.02 4.13
C VAL A 3 2.47 -15.99 4.71
N LEU A 4 2.55 -17.21 4.19
CA LEU A 4 3.34 -18.32 4.75
C LEU A 4 4.13 -19.01 3.64
N ASP A 5 4.94 -18.22 2.94
CA ASP A 5 5.82 -18.75 1.90
C ASP A 5 7.05 -19.41 2.55
N GLU A 6 7.71 -20.31 1.83
CA GLU A 6 8.84 -21.11 2.35
C GLU A 6 9.92 -20.25 3.03
N THR A 7 10.19 -19.06 2.51
CA THR A 7 11.23 -18.15 3.00
C THR A 7 10.70 -16.84 3.57
N PHE A 8 9.38 -16.65 3.58
CA PHE A 8 8.76 -15.40 4.02
C PHE A 8 7.44 -15.64 4.76
N HIS A 9 7.39 -15.16 6.00
CA HIS A 9 6.21 -15.25 6.85
C HIS A 9 5.77 -13.83 7.23
N LEU A 10 4.51 -13.50 6.95
CA LEU A 10 3.85 -12.28 7.39
C LEU A 10 2.64 -12.65 8.22
N HIS A 11 2.56 -12.11 9.43
CA HIS A 11 1.37 -12.17 10.26
C HIS A 11 0.87 -10.75 10.49
N LEU A 12 -0.29 -10.44 9.89
CA LEU A 12 -0.89 -9.11 9.97
C LEU A 12 -2.22 -9.17 10.71
N ARG A 13 -2.27 -8.49 11.85
CA ARG A 13 -3.48 -8.28 12.65
C ARG A 13 -4.37 -7.22 12.03
N THR A 14 -5.27 -7.66 11.16
CA THR A 14 -6.17 -6.78 10.41
C THR A 14 -7.18 -6.06 11.28
N ASP A 15 -7.48 -6.61 12.47
CA ASP A 15 -8.33 -6.00 13.50
C ASP A 15 -7.72 -4.72 14.10
N HIS A 16 -6.41 -4.52 13.96
CA HIS A 16 -5.72 -3.32 14.42
C HIS A 16 -5.52 -2.26 13.34
N ILE A 17 -5.90 -2.53 12.10
CA ILE A 17 -5.82 -1.56 11.01
C ILE A 17 -7.02 -0.61 11.14
N HIS A 18 -6.74 0.67 11.33
CA HIS A 18 -7.74 1.72 11.42
C HIS A 18 -7.97 2.40 10.07
N GLU A 19 -6.89 2.72 9.36
CA GLU A 19 -6.94 3.37 8.06
C GLU A 19 -6.06 2.65 7.04
N VAL A 20 -6.48 2.68 5.78
CA VAL A 20 -5.70 2.21 4.64
C VAL A 20 -5.74 3.25 3.53
N TRP A 21 -4.57 3.63 3.04
CA TRP A 21 -4.40 4.65 2.02
C TRP A 21 -3.65 4.11 0.81
N ALA A 22 -4.13 4.45 -0.39
CA ALA A 22 -3.40 4.29 -1.64
C ALA A 22 -2.76 5.64 -2.00
N MET A 23 -1.45 5.75 -1.87
CA MET A 23 -0.70 7.00 -1.99
C MET A 23 0.16 7.00 -3.24
N ARG A 24 0.11 8.08 -4.03
CA ARG A 24 0.98 8.27 -5.20
C ARG A 24 2.04 9.32 -4.89
N LYS A 25 3.30 8.89 -4.79
CA LYS A 25 4.44 9.72 -4.39
C LYS A 25 5.29 10.06 -5.62
N PRO A 26 5.60 11.34 -5.87
CA PRO A 26 6.50 11.71 -6.97
C PRO A 26 7.94 11.27 -6.64
N THR A 27 8.66 10.84 -7.67
CA THR A 27 10.06 10.40 -7.61
C THR A 27 10.83 10.97 -8.81
N LYS A 28 12.17 10.85 -8.82
CA LYS A 28 12.98 11.30 -9.95
C LYS A 28 12.61 10.60 -11.27
N ASP A 29 12.21 9.33 -11.18
CA ASP A 29 11.95 8.45 -12.32
C ASP A 29 10.43 8.31 -12.63
N GLY A 30 9.59 9.18 -12.06
CA GLY A 30 8.14 9.17 -12.25
C GLY A 30 7.36 9.16 -10.93
N HIS A 31 6.39 8.26 -10.81
CA HIS A 31 5.61 8.11 -9.57
C HIS A 31 5.75 6.69 -9.02
N VAL A 32 5.65 6.57 -7.72
CA VAL A 32 5.55 5.30 -7.01
C VAL A 32 4.27 5.29 -6.20
N THR A 33 3.51 4.21 -6.31
CA THR A 33 2.26 3.98 -5.63
C THR A 33 2.50 3.04 -4.45
N SER A 34 2.07 3.44 -3.26
CA SER A 34 2.11 2.63 -2.04
C SER A 34 0.71 2.36 -1.50
N LEU A 35 0.56 1.19 -0.89
CA LEU A 35 -0.57 0.88 -0.02
C LEU A 35 -0.08 0.89 1.42
N GLU A 36 -0.67 1.75 2.24
CA GLU A 36 -0.19 2.04 3.59
C GLU A 36 -1.32 1.81 4.59
N ALA A 37 -1.05 1.02 5.62
CA ALA A 37 -2.00 0.73 6.69
C ALA A 37 -1.52 1.33 8.01
N TYR A 38 -2.43 1.98 8.72
CA TYR A 38 -2.16 2.70 9.96
C TYR A 38 -3.06 2.19 11.10
N ASP A 39 -2.53 2.25 12.32
CA ASP A 39 -3.30 1.98 13.53
C ASP A 39 -4.15 3.20 13.95
N ALA A 40 -4.95 3.04 15.02
CA ALA A 40 -5.83 4.10 15.53
C ALA A 40 -5.09 5.32 16.10
N ASN A 41 -3.77 5.22 16.32
CA ASN A 41 -2.93 6.33 16.76
C ASN A 41 -2.21 7.01 15.57
N GLY A 42 -2.49 6.59 14.34
CA GLY A 42 -1.82 7.07 13.14
C GLY A 42 -0.41 6.50 12.95
N SER A 43 -0.03 5.44 13.67
CA SER A 43 1.27 4.79 13.49
C SER A 43 1.21 3.82 12.31
N MET A 44 2.25 3.82 11.46
CA MET A 44 2.32 2.94 10.30
C MET A 44 2.53 1.49 10.74
N ILE A 45 1.61 0.61 10.34
CA ILE A 45 1.69 -0.84 10.59
C ILE A 45 2.53 -1.50 9.50
N ILE A 46 2.19 -1.23 8.24
CA ILE A 46 2.84 -1.85 7.08
C ILE A 46 2.64 -0.99 5.83
N GLN A 47 3.57 -1.08 4.90
CA GLN A 47 3.50 -0.48 3.58
C GLN A 47 3.89 -1.50 2.50
N PHE A 48 3.17 -1.48 1.39
CA PHE A 48 3.44 -2.34 0.23
C PHE A 48 3.79 -1.50 -1.00
N PHE A 49 4.74 -2.00 -1.78
CA PHE A 49 5.19 -1.42 -3.05
C PHE A 49 5.35 -2.51 -4.10
N GLY A 50 5.17 -2.13 -5.36
CA GLY A 50 5.63 -2.95 -6.48
C GLY A 50 7.15 -3.08 -6.44
N LYS A 51 7.66 -4.31 -6.62
CA LYS A 51 9.10 -4.56 -6.78
C LYS A 51 9.62 -3.73 -7.95
N ARG A 52 10.75 -3.03 -7.75
CA ARG A 52 11.45 -2.27 -8.79
C ARG A 52 12.95 -2.25 -8.51
N HIS A 53 13.75 -2.01 -9.54
CA HIS A 53 15.16 -1.67 -9.37
C HIS A 53 15.35 -0.14 -9.40
N GLU A 54 16.52 0.32 -8.96
CA GLU A 54 16.88 1.74 -9.03
C GLU A 54 16.96 2.19 -10.50
N GLY A 55 16.40 3.37 -10.81
CA GLY A 55 16.30 3.89 -12.18
C GLY A 55 15.16 3.30 -13.01
N GLU A 56 14.44 2.29 -12.51
CA GLU A 56 13.24 1.77 -13.15
C GLU A 56 11.97 2.40 -12.58
N GLY A 57 11.02 2.70 -13.46
CA GLY A 57 9.68 3.13 -13.10
C GLY A 57 8.89 2.03 -12.37
N GLU A 58 7.78 2.43 -11.76
CA GLU A 58 6.84 1.50 -11.15
C GLU A 58 6.29 0.47 -12.17
N ARG A 59 6.18 -0.80 -11.75
CA ARG A 59 5.58 -1.84 -12.58
C ARG A 59 4.12 -1.54 -12.86
N GLU A 60 3.74 -1.62 -14.13
CA GLU A 60 2.38 -1.25 -14.57
C GLU A 60 1.30 -2.16 -13.97
N ASP A 61 1.60 -3.44 -13.74
CA ASP A 61 0.68 -4.39 -13.12
C ASP A 61 0.39 -4.03 -11.65
N TRP A 62 1.39 -3.59 -10.91
CA TRP A 62 1.21 -3.07 -9.55
C TRP A 62 0.35 -1.80 -9.54
N ARG A 63 0.67 -0.84 -10.42
CA ARG A 63 -0.13 0.39 -10.57
C ARG A 63 -1.58 0.06 -10.89
N PHE A 64 -1.81 -0.87 -11.82
CA PHE A 64 -3.14 -1.32 -12.20
C PHE A 64 -3.90 -1.93 -11.01
N LEU A 65 -3.27 -2.80 -10.23
CA LEU A 65 -3.90 -3.40 -9.04
C LEU A 65 -4.30 -2.34 -8.01
N ALA A 66 -3.38 -1.41 -7.69
CA ALA A 66 -3.63 -0.36 -6.71
C ALA A 66 -4.74 0.61 -7.14
N GLU A 67 -4.76 1.02 -8.42
CA GLU A 67 -5.75 1.98 -8.94
C GLU A 67 -7.16 1.39 -9.05
N ASN A 68 -7.28 0.06 -9.18
CA ASN A 68 -8.56 -0.65 -9.31
C ASN A 68 -9.11 -1.21 -7.99
N LEU A 69 -8.49 -0.89 -6.85
CA LEU A 69 -9.06 -1.25 -5.55
C LEU A 69 -10.41 -0.56 -5.32
N PRO A 70 -11.38 -1.24 -4.68
CA PRO A 70 -12.63 -0.61 -4.26
C PRO A 70 -12.34 0.63 -3.40
N ARG A 71 -12.86 1.78 -3.83
CA ARG A 71 -12.77 3.00 -3.04
C ARG A 71 -13.90 3.01 -2.02
N ILE A 72 -13.54 3.19 -0.75
CA ILE A 72 -14.53 3.53 0.27
C ILE A 72 -15.01 4.95 -0.06
N PRO A 73 -16.32 5.22 -0.14
CA PRO A 73 -16.81 6.58 -0.29
C PRO A 73 -16.24 7.42 0.86
N SER A 74 -15.37 8.38 0.55
CA SER A 74 -14.94 9.34 1.57
C SER A 74 -16.19 10.05 2.10
N PRO A 75 -16.38 10.16 3.42
CA PRO A 75 -17.24 11.22 3.93
C PRO A 75 -16.67 12.51 3.36
N THR A 76 -17.51 13.27 2.64
CA THR A 76 -17.12 14.59 2.17
C THR A 76 -16.62 15.37 3.38
N ALA A 77 -15.36 15.82 3.35
CA ALA A 77 -14.86 16.73 4.36
C ALA A 77 -15.79 17.95 4.37
N ALA A 78 -16.47 18.17 5.49
CA ALA A 78 -17.35 19.32 5.73
C ALA A 78 -16.52 20.57 6.00
#